data_AF-A0A957S6C9-F1
#
_entry.id   AF-A0A957S6C9-F1
#
_cell.length_a   1.000
_cell.length_b   1.000
_cell.length_c   1.000
_cell.angle_alpha   90.00
_cell.angle_beta   90.00
_cell.angle_gamma   90.00
#
_symmetry.space_group_name_H-M   'P 1'
#
loop_
_entity.id
_entity.type
_entity.pdbx_description
1 polymer ?
#
loop_
_entity_poly.entity_id
_entity_poly.type
_entity_poly.pdbx_seq_one_letter_code
_entity_poly.pdbx_strand_id
1 'polypeptide(L)'
;MSDKVKADEAIAQIVESATELGVEVDAEEAIQWLAAMANVQGNDIVMDVSHGVFGHTITMLDFSPTQLKRYRHFADIVQLEDQPKIETAIALSGSAAQSKIQSFPGDLDYFERVNIIAESHADACELLGDLLRQKALHTMRGPDYRLIEVKFGSYPRTVVRDGQHFSQGAPISWSPTDIEAGYIEAEEIDGRPALLHWDVVRNDPGWCKLDWIVTDAERGRLANASNMLDVTWEAPSGEIYPLDGHLDPYFQEVYLEADAIPLFSKLAKNVSTDALDNYVRQLEGEVTKYLKPDQLNYGKAAKRMYNIFRLTGRYSEAAYIRELFDEPATILYQVWSLIRTLDDVSSVGSRLPMDKVQQQADQLILSVVRSIEGEDEVTIVRHLLTLKDALRDEEGGHGLSATAETARAEVIRVVNDFFQERLALIPTIEAYLSQRMA
;
A
#
# COMPACT_ATOMS: atom_id res chain seq x y z
N MET A 1 22.91 6.07 -36.75
CA MET A 1 21.54 5.91 -36.21
C MET A 1 21.50 6.64 -34.88
N SER A 2 20.52 7.52 -34.68
CA SER A 2 20.32 8.23 -33.41
C SER A 2 19.90 7.23 -32.33
N ASP A 3 20.32 7.43 -31.08
CA ASP A 3 19.90 6.63 -29.92
C ASP A 3 18.37 6.54 -29.76
N LYS A 4 17.65 7.56 -30.27
CA LYS A 4 16.19 7.58 -30.32
C LYS A 4 15.60 6.47 -31.20
N VAL A 5 16.21 6.21 -32.36
CA VAL A 5 15.74 5.17 -33.30
C VAL A 5 15.93 3.77 -32.71
N LYS A 6 17.00 3.55 -31.94
CA LYS A 6 17.25 2.27 -31.26
C LYS A 6 16.30 2.04 -30.10
N ALA A 7 15.94 3.09 -29.36
CA ALA A 7 14.92 3.01 -28.32
C ALA A 7 13.56 2.66 -28.93
N ASP A 8 13.15 3.37 -30.00
CA ASP A 8 11.88 3.11 -30.69
C ASP A 8 11.81 1.67 -31.27
N GLU A 9 12.92 1.12 -31.80
CA GLU A 9 13.00 -0.26 -32.28
C GLU A 9 12.93 -1.30 -31.14
N ALA A 10 13.60 -1.05 -30.01
CA ALA A 10 13.53 -1.94 -28.84
C ALA A 10 12.13 -1.96 -28.21
N ILE A 11 11.44 -0.81 -28.23
CA ILE A 11 10.06 -0.67 -27.74
C ILE A 11 9.09 -1.45 -28.62
N ALA A 12 9.21 -1.31 -29.95
CA ALA A 12 8.40 -2.07 -30.89
C ALA A 12 8.59 -3.59 -30.72
N GLN A 13 9.82 -4.05 -30.51
CA GLN A 13 10.12 -5.45 -30.23
C GLN A 13 9.50 -5.96 -28.93
N ILE A 14 9.36 -5.13 -27.90
CA ILE A 14 8.74 -5.52 -26.62
C ILE A 14 7.23 -5.60 -26.75
N VAL A 15 6.61 -4.63 -27.44
CA VAL A 15 5.17 -4.69 -27.73
C VAL A 15 4.85 -5.92 -28.58
N GLU A 16 5.68 -6.20 -29.59
CA GLU A 16 5.56 -7.39 -30.44
C GLU A 16 5.76 -8.67 -29.61
N SER A 17 6.80 -8.74 -28.78
CA SER A 17 7.07 -9.88 -27.89
C SER A 17 5.94 -10.08 -26.87
N ALA A 18 5.42 -9.02 -26.25
CA ALA A 18 4.33 -9.10 -25.28
C ALA A 18 3.04 -9.61 -25.94
N THR A 19 2.76 -9.16 -27.16
CA THR A 19 1.64 -9.66 -27.97
C THR A 19 1.82 -11.14 -28.33
N GLU A 20 3.01 -11.56 -28.75
CA GLU A 20 3.34 -12.97 -29.05
C GLU A 20 3.23 -13.86 -27.80
N LEU A 21 3.51 -13.29 -26.63
CA LEU A 21 3.45 -13.94 -25.32
C LEU A 21 2.05 -13.88 -24.69
N GLY A 22 1.04 -13.42 -25.42
CA GLY A 22 -0.37 -13.40 -25.01
C GLY A 22 -0.68 -12.42 -23.88
N VAL A 23 0.03 -11.29 -23.83
CA VAL A 23 -0.33 -10.11 -23.04
C VAL A 23 -0.94 -9.10 -24.03
N GLU A 24 -2.19 -8.69 -23.80
CA GLU A 24 -2.81 -7.64 -24.59
C GLU A 24 -2.15 -6.30 -24.21
N VAL A 25 -1.49 -5.66 -25.16
CA VAL A 25 -0.75 -4.42 -24.95
C VAL A 25 -1.40 -3.31 -25.76
N ASP A 26 -1.78 -2.20 -25.10
CA ASP A 26 -2.08 -0.97 -25.82
C ASP A 26 -0.75 -0.38 -26.31
N ALA A 27 -0.38 -0.76 -27.53
CA ALA A 27 0.86 -0.34 -28.16
C ALA A 27 1.00 1.18 -28.20
N GLU A 28 -0.09 1.93 -28.38
CA GLU A 28 -0.05 3.38 -28.46
C GLU A 28 0.21 4.00 -27.09
N GLU A 29 -0.50 3.54 -26.06
CA GLU A 29 -0.30 4.01 -24.69
C GLU A 29 1.09 3.64 -24.15
N ALA A 30 1.57 2.43 -24.42
CA ALA A 30 2.92 1.98 -24.03
C ALA A 30 4.01 2.85 -24.71
N ILE A 31 3.89 3.13 -26.01
CA ILE A 31 4.83 4.01 -26.73
C ILE A 31 4.81 5.43 -26.17
N GLN A 32 3.61 5.98 -25.90
CA GLN A 32 3.48 7.32 -25.32
C GLN A 32 4.13 7.40 -23.92
N TRP A 33 3.91 6.39 -23.09
CA TRP A 33 4.51 6.30 -21.75
C TRP A 33 6.04 6.19 -21.83
N LEU A 34 6.57 5.34 -22.70
CA LEU A 34 8.02 5.20 -22.91
C LEU A 34 8.67 6.48 -23.43
N ALA A 35 8.01 7.18 -24.36
CA ALA A 35 8.45 8.48 -24.85
C ALA A 35 8.45 9.54 -23.75
N ALA A 36 7.46 9.53 -22.85
CA ALA A 36 7.43 10.43 -21.69
C ALA A 36 8.57 10.11 -20.70
N MET A 37 8.79 8.83 -20.40
CA MET A 37 9.88 8.37 -19.53
C MET A 37 11.27 8.73 -20.06
N ALA A 38 11.49 8.65 -21.37
CA ALA A 38 12.75 9.05 -21.99
C ALA A 38 13.05 10.56 -21.85
N ASN A 39 12.04 11.38 -21.58
CA ASN A 39 12.18 12.82 -21.39
C ASN A 39 12.28 13.24 -19.91
N VAL A 40 12.13 12.31 -18.97
CA VAL A 40 12.29 12.61 -17.54
C VAL A 40 13.74 12.97 -17.26
N GLN A 41 13.97 14.16 -16.69
CA GLN A 41 15.29 14.60 -16.23
C GLN A 41 15.26 14.81 -14.73
N GLY A 42 16.21 14.21 -14.02
CA GLY A 42 16.36 14.39 -12.57
C GLY A 42 15.16 13.90 -11.75
N ASN A 43 15.06 14.43 -10.52
CA ASN A 43 14.00 14.11 -9.56
C ASN A 43 12.96 15.25 -9.49
N ASP A 44 12.52 15.71 -10.66
CA ASP A 44 11.66 16.89 -10.74
C ASP A 44 10.25 16.61 -10.20
N ILE A 45 9.67 17.63 -9.57
CA ILE A 45 8.27 17.65 -9.12
C ILE A 45 7.44 18.41 -10.15
N VAL A 46 6.33 17.81 -10.57
CA VAL A 46 5.39 18.42 -11.52
C VAL A 46 4.03 18.59 -10.87
N MET A 47 3.32 19.63 -11.31
CA MET A 47 1.99 19.97 -10.81
C MET A 47 0.97 19.86 -11.94
N ASP A 48 -0.12 19.16 -11.67
CA ASP A 48 -1.35 19.29 -12.44
C ASP A 48 -2.15 20.46 -11.88
N VAL A 49 -1.97 21.63 -12.52
CA VAL A 49 -2.64 22.88 -12.13
C VAL A 49 -4.17 22.77 -12.20
N SER A 50 -4.70 21.95 -13.12
CA SER A 50 -6.13 21.85 -13.35
C SER A 50 -6.85 21.09 -12.24
N HIS A 51 -6.16 20.17 -11.59
CA HIS A 51 -6.71 19.35 -10.51
C HIS A 51 -6.15 19.70 -9.12
N GLY A 52 -5.08 20.50 -9.05
CA GLY A 52 -4.46 20.95 -7.80
C GLY A 52 -3.65 19.85 -7.12
N VAL A 53 -3.10 18.90 -7.88
CA VAL A 53 -2.28 17.80 -7.37
C VAL A 53 -0.86 17.91 -7.89
N PHE A 54 0.10 17.37 -7.15
CA PHE A 54 1.50 17.37 -7.57
C PHE A 54 2.24 16.14 -7.05
N GLY A 55 3.40 15.86 -7.65
CA GLY A 55 4.21 14.73 -7.25
C GLY A 55 5.44 14.58 -8.11
N HIS A 56 6.21 13.53 -7.85
CA HIS A 56 7.37 13.19 -8.67
C HIS A 56 6.97 12.93 -10.12
N THR A 57 7.73 13.43 -11.09
CA THR A 57 7.42 13.38 -12.53
C THR A 57 7.03 11.98 -12.99
N ILE A 58 7.82 10.96 -12.62
CA ILE A 58 7.56 9.55 -12.98
C ILE A 58 6.21 9.07 -12.41
N THR A 59 5.87 9.44 -11.18
CA THR A 59 4.61 9.02 -10.55
C THR A 59 3.42 9.76 -11.14
N MET A 60 3.59 11.03 -11.51
CA MET A 60 2.55 11.80 -12.19
C MET A 60 2.25 11.27 -13.60
N LEU A 61 3.18 10.57 -14.26
CA LEU A 61 2.92 9.87 -15.51
C LEU A 61 1.96 8.68 -15.31
N ASP A 62 2.03 8.00 -14.17
CA ASP A 62 1.21 6.83 -13.84
C ASP A 62 -0.13 7.20 -13.16
N PHE A 63 -0.31 8.47 -12.81
CA PHE A 63 -1.50 8.97 -12.12
C PHE A 63 -2.56 9.50 -13.10
N SER A 64 -3.83 9.23 -12.78
CA SER A 64 -5.01 9.73 -13.48
C SER A 64 -5.94 10.44 -12.50
N PRO A 65 -6.35 11.69 -12.78
CA PRO A 65 -7.21 12.45 -11.88
C PRO A 65 -8.69 12.00 -11.91
N THR A 66 -9.07 11.05 -12.75
CA THR A 66 -10.47 10.58 -12.92
C THR A 66 -11.14 10.21 -11.59
N GLN A 67 -10.38 9.62 -10.67
CA GLN A 67 -10.87 9.14 -9.37
C GLN A 67 -10.52 10.09 -8.21
N LEU A 68 -9.99 11.28 -8.50
CA LEU A 68 -9.48 12.21 -7.47
C LEU A 68 -10.55 12.65 -6.47
N LYS A 69 -11.79 12.86 -6.93
CA LYS A 69 -12.91 13.21 -6.02
C LYS A 69 -13.18 12.10 -5.00
N ARG A 70 -13.13 10.84 -5.44
CA ARG A 70 -13.29 9.67 -4.57
C ARG A 70 -12.15 9.57 -3.57
N TYR A 71 -10.91 9.80 -4.01
CA TYR A 71 -9.76 9.84 -3.10
C TYR A 71 -9.85 10.96 -2.06
N ARG A 72 -10.17 12.19 -2.47
CA ARG A 72 -10.38 13.30 -1.52
C ARG A 72 -11.49 13.02 -0.51
N HIS A 73 -12.58 12.39 -0.94
CA HIS A 73 -13.66 12.01 -0.02
C HIS A 73 -13.20 11.03 1.07
N PHE A 74 -12.36 10.05 0.73
CA PHE A 74 -11.79 9.14 1.74
C PHE A 74 -10.65 9.79 2.54
N ALA A 75 -9.91 10.75 1.95
CA ALA A 75 -8.93 11.57 2.66
C ALA A 75 -9.56 12.28 3.86
N ASP A 76 -10.80 12.79 3.74
CA ASP A 76 -11.55 13.41 4.85
C ASP A 76 -11.68 12.49 6.08
N ILE A 77 -11.70 11.17 5.88
CA ILE A 77 -11.78 10.18 6.96
C ILE A 77 -10.40 9.92 7.55
N VAL A 78 -9.36 9.81 6.73
CA VAL A 78 -8.06 9.27 7.16
C VAL A 78 -7.01 10.32 7.50
N GLN A 79 -7.07 11.51 6.90
CA GLN A 79 -6.06 12.56 7.04
C GLN A 79 -6.03 13.18 8.43
N LEU A 80 -4.87 13.67 8.84
CA LEU A 80 -4.75 14.52 10.01
C LEU A 80 -5.02 15.97 9.59
N GLU A 81 -5.73 16.70 10.45
CA GLU A 81 -6.02 18.10 10.20
C GLU A 81 -4.85 18.98 10.63
N ASP A 82 -4.58 20.03 9.85
CA ASP A 82 -3.70 21.12 10.27
C ASP A 82 -4.21 21.72 11.59
N GLN A 83 -3.30 21.93 12.54
CA GLN A 83 -3.57 22.57 13.82
C GLN A 83 -2.45 23.55 14.16
N PRO A 84 -2.63 24.48 15.12
CA PRO A 84 -1.51 25.25 15.62
C PRO A 84 -0.37 24.30 16.03
N LYS A 85 0.81 24.48 15.42
CA LYS A 85 2.02 23.65 15.59
C LYS A 85 2.02 22.28 14.89
N ILE A 86 1.00 21.95 14.11
CA ILE A 86 0.93 20.70 13.35
C ILE A 86 0.60 21.08 11.91
N GLU A 87 1.53 20.77 11.01
CA GLU A 87 1.34 20.96 9.57
C GLU A 87 1.25 19.59 8.91
N THR A 88 0.28 19.39 8.02
CA THR A 88 0.07 18.11 7.34
C THR A 88 0.08 18.25 5.82
N ALA A 89 0.48 17.17 5.14
CA ALA A 89 0.43 17.07 3.68
C ALA A 89 0.08 15.64 3.29
N ILE A 90 -1.19 15.42 2.97
CA ILE A 90 -1.68 14.12 2.52
C ILE A 90 -1.40 13.88 1.03
N ALA A 91 -0.95 12.67 0.74
CA ALA A 91 -0.70 12.14 -0.58
C ALA A 91 -1.31 10.75 -0.72
N LEU A 92 -1.62 10.38 -1.96
CA LEU A 92 -1.77 8.98 -2.34
C LEU A 92 -0.39 8.33 -2.44
N SER A 93 -0.32 7.06 -2.09
CA SER A 93 0.89 6.27 -2.23
C SER A 93 0.59 4.88 -2.82
N GLY A 94 1.64 4.11 -3.10
CA GLY A 94 1.51 2.73 -3.51
C GLY A 94 0.57 2.52 -4.70
N SER A 95 -0.41 1.63 -4.51
CA SER A 95 -1.35 1.29 -5.59
C SER A 95 -2.29 2.43 -5.97
N ALA A 96 -2.65 3.29 -5.02
CA ALA A 96 -3.56 4.41 -5.24
C ALA A 96 -2.92 5.54 -6.07
N ALA A 97 -1.59 5.71 -5.99
CA ALA A 97 -0.85 6.69 -6.78
C ALA A 97 -0.57 6.25 -8.24
N GLN A 98 -0.83 4.98 -8.59
CA GLN A 98 -0.49 4.38 -9.89
C GLN A 98 -1.75 4.00 -10.69
N SER A 99 -2.77 4.86 -10.69
CA SER A 99 -4.11 4.53 -11.18
C SER A 99 -4.22 4.21 -12.68
N LYS A 100 -3.23 4.55 -13.51
CA LYS A 100 -3.18 4.12 -14.93
C LYS A 100 -2.65 2.70 -15.13
N ILE A 101 -2.04 2.14 -14.10
CA ILE A 101 -1.44 0.79 -14.11
C ILE A 101 -2.22 -0.12 -13.19
N GLN A 102 -2.87 0.45 -12.19
CA GLN A 102 -3.74 -0.26 -11.29
C GLN A 102 -5.11 0.38 -11.40
N SER A 103 -5.82 0.09 -12.50
CA SER A 103 -7.18 0.57 -12.77
C SER A 103 -8.15 0.19 -11.65
N PHE A 104 -7.85 -0.90 -10.95
CA PHE A 104 -8.56 -1.36 -9.76
C PHE A 104 -7.64 -1.55 -8.56
N PRO A 105 -7.21 -0.47 -7.87
CA PRO A 105 -6.39 -0.63 -6.67
C PRO A 105 -7.18 -1.44 -5.63
N GLY A 106 -6.47 -2.36 -4.97
CA GLY A 106 -7.04 -3.20 -3.92
C GLY A 106 -7.37 -2.41 -2.66
N ASP A 107 -6.56 -1.39 -2.37
CA ASP A 107 -6.61 -0.60 -1.14
C ASP A 107 -6.59 0.91 -1.45
N LEU A 108 -6.97 1.72 -0.47
CA LEU A 108 -6.86 3.17 -0.45
C LEU A 108 -5.64 3.54 0.39
N ASP A 109 -4.47 3.53 -0.26
CA ASP A 109 -3.18 3.80 0.38
C ASP A 109 -2.88 5.29 0.40
N TYR A 110 -2.82 5.88 1.60
CA TYR A 110 -2.37 7.24 1.84
C TYR A 110 -1.01 7.26 2.53
N PHE A 111 -0.31 8.33 2.27
CA PHE A 111 0.91 8.73 2.94
C PHE A 111 0.74 10.17 3.37
N GLU A 112 1.07 10.51 4.60
CA GLU A 112 0.90 11.86 5.11
C GLU A 112 2.16 12.32 5.81
N ARG A 113 2.70 13.46 5.35
CA ARG A 113 3.78 14.14 6.08
C ARG A 113 3.16 14.93 7.21
N VAL A 114 3.70 14.77 8.40
CA VAL A 114 3.25 15.48 9.61
C VAL A 114 4.46 16.17 10.22
N ASN A 115 4.47 17.49 10.22
CA ASN A 115 5.51 18.28 10.86
C ASN A 115 5.00 18.92 12.15
N ILE A 116 5.63 18.57 13.26
CA ILE A 116 5.26 19.03 14.60
C ILE A 116 6.26 20.07 15.07
N ILE A 117 5.78 21.29 15.33
CA ILE A 117 6.59 22.41 15.78
C ILE A 117 6.54 22.47 17.32
N ALA A 118 7.62 22.08 17.99
CA ALA A 118 7.62 21.98 19.45
C ALA A 118 8.96 22.42 20.07
N GLU A 119 8.93 22.81 21.35
CA GLU A 119 10.11 23.28 22.09
C GLU A 119 11.13 22.16 22.32
N SER A 120 10.65 20.91 22.46
CA SER A 120 11.48 19.74 22.66
C SER A 120 10.93 18.51 21.94
N HIS A 121 11.79 17.51 21.74
CA HIS A 121 11.39 16.20 21.23
C HIS A 121 10.28 15.56 22.08
N ALA A 122 10.37 15.71 23.41
CA ALA A 122 9.35 15.16 24.32
C ALA A 122 7.99 15.83 24.10
N ASP A 123 7.97 17.15 23.91
CA ASP A 123 6.73 17.89 23.60
C ASP A 123 6.17 17.49 22.24
N ALA A 124 7.03 17.23 21.25
CA ALA A 124 6.59 16.75 19.93
C ALA A 124 5.94 15.36 20.01
N CYS A 125 6.56 14.43 20.75
CA CYS A 125 6.03 13.11 21.03
C CYS A 125 4.68 13.15 21.78
N GLU A 126 4.55 14.06 22.75
CA GLU A 126 3.30 14.30 23.47
C GLU A 126 2.20 14.79 22.51
N LEU A 127 2.47 15.82 21.72
CA LEU A 127 1.52 16.35 20.72
C LEU A 127 1.11 15.28 19.69
N LEU A 128 2.06 14.47 19.20
CA LEU A 128 1.76 13.37 18.30
C LEU A 128 0.85 12.33 18.95
N GLY A 129 1.19 11.89 20.16
CA GLY A 129 0.41 10.90 20.90
C GLY A 129 -1.03 11.36 21.14
N ASP A 130 -1.22 12.63 21.47
CA ASP A 130 -2.55 13.21 21.67
C ASP A 130 -3.32 13.31 20.34
N LEU A 131 -2.67 13.79 19.28
CA LEU A 131 -3.24 13.90 17.93
C LEU A 131 -3.72 12.55 17.40
N LEU A 132 -2.90 11.51 17.46
CA LEU A 132 -3.23 10.18 16.95
C LEU A 132 -4.37 9.54 17.74
N ARG A 133 -4.33 9.65 19.08
CA ARG A 133 -5.41 9.12 19.92
C ARG A 133 -6.72 9.84 19.67
N GLN A 134 -6.70 11.17 19.56
CA GLN A 134 -7.89 11.96 19.24
C GLN A 134 -8.44 11.59 17.86
N LYS A 135 -7.59 11.50 16.84
CA LYS A 135 -7.98 11.08 15.48
C LYS A 135 -8.67 9.72 15.54
N ALA A 136 -8.03 8.74 16.16
CA ALA A 136 -8.54 7.38 16.27
C ALA A 136 -9.88 7.29 17.00
N LEU A 137 -10.05 8.02 18.11
CA LEU A 137 -11.33 8.09 18.83
C LEU A 137 -12.42 8.77 18.00
N HIS A 138 -12.08 9.84 17.28
CA HIS A 138 -13.05 10.59 16.47
C HIS A 138 -13.51 9.80 15.23
N THR A 139 -12.59 9.07 14.60
CA THR A 139 -12.87 8.27 13.40
C THR A 139 -12.95 6.78 13.68
N MET A 140 -13.24 6.40 14.94
CA MET A 140 -13.36 5.01 15.35
C MET A 140 -14.46 4.28 14.58
N ARG A 141 -15.59 4.97 14.37
CA ARG A 141 -16.74 4.44 13.63
C ARG A 141 -17.58 5.56 13.03
N GLY A 142 -17.81 5.48 11.73
CA GLY A 142 -18.73 6.32 10.97
C GLY A 142 -19.88 5.53 10.33
N PRO A 143 -20.69 6.17 9.49
CA PRO A 143 -21.76 5.51 8.73
C PRO A 143 -21.21 4.50 7.71
N ASP A 144 -20.04 4.77 7.16
CA ASP A 144 -19.41 4.06 6.05
C ASP A 144 -17.95 3.66 6.33
N TYR A 145 -17.44 3.87 7.54
CA TYR A 145 -16.07 3.48 7.92
C TYR A 145 -15.97 2.97 9.35
N ARG A 146 -14.90 2.21 9.63
CA ARG A 146 -14.53 1.76 10.98
C ARG A 146 -13.01 1.63 11.09
N LEU A 147 -12.45 2.10 12.20
CA LEU A 147 -11.05 1.92 12.53
C LEU A 147 -10.75 0.43 12.83
N ILE A 148 -9.69 -0.08 12.23
CA ILE A 148 -9.17 -1.45 12.43
C ILE A 148 -8.08 -1.44 13.48
N GLU A 149 -7.03 -0.63 13.28
CA GLU A 149 -5.90 -0.53 14.19
C GLU A 149 -5.18 0.82 14.06
N VAL A 150 -4.39 1.14 15.09
CA VAL A 150 -3.38 2.20 15.05
C VAL A 150 -2.04 1.62 15.44
N LYS A 151 -1.04 1.78 14.58
CA LYS A 151 0.34 1.44 14.88
C LYS A 151 1.03 2.68 15.43
N PHE A 152 1.46 2.60 16.69
CA PHE A 152 2.06 3.70 17.40
C PHE A 152 2.84 3.21 18.63
N GLY A 153 4.07 3.66 18.76
CA GLY A 153 4.93 3.31 19.87
C GLY A 153 5.66 1.97 19.69
N SER A 154 6.70 1.80 20.50
CA SER A 154 7.46 0.54 20.59
C SER A 154 7.28 -0.13 21.96
N TYR A 155 7.32 -1.46 22.01
CA TYR A 155 7.28 -2.18 23.28
C TYR A 155 8.50 -1.82 24.14
N PRO A 156 8.33 -1.26 25.35
CA PRO A 156 9.45 -0.83 26.20
C PRO A 156 10.21 -2.01 26.81
N ARG A 157 9.60 -3.20 26.78
CA ARG A 157 10.14 -4.48 27.25
C ARG A 157 9.43 -5.62 26.53
N THR A 158 10.03 -6.81 26.56
CA THR A 158 9.40 -8.00 25.99
C THR A 158 8.16 -8.41 26.79
N VAL A 159 7.04 -8.62 26.12
CA VAL A 159 5.77 -9.04 26.72
C VAL A 159 5.13 -10.18 25.93
N VAL A 160 4.14 -10.83 26.53
CA VAL A 160 3.23 -11.76 25.87
C VAL A 160 1.86 -11.10 25.80
N ARG A 161 1.26 -11.06 24.61
CA ARG A 161 -0.09 -10.54 24.36
C ARG A 161 -0.82 -11.52 23.45
N ASP A 162 -2.03 -11.92 23.82
CA ASP A 162 -2.85 -12.88 23.06
C ASP A 162 -2.09 -14.19 22.73
N GLY A 163 -1.24 -14.64 23.66
CA GLY A 163 -0.39 -15.83 23.50
C GLY A 163 0.81 -15.64 22.55
N GLN A 164 1.02 -14.44 21.99
CA GLN A 164 2.14 -14.10 21.12
C GLN A 164 3.21 -13.31 21.86
N HIS A 165 4.47 -13.58 21.54
CA HIS A 165 5.62 -12.88 22.10
C HIS A 165 5.96 -11.63 21.29
N PHE A 166 6.05 -10.49 21.96
CA PHE A 166 6.50 -9.23 21.38
C PHE A 166 7.79 -8.79 22.05
N SER A 167 8.86 -8.65 21.27
CA SER A 167 10.17 -8.21 21.78
C SER A 167 10.19 -6.73 22.10
N GLN A 168 11.08 -6.31 23.00
CA GLN A 168 11.41 -4.89 23.18
C GLN A 168 11.78 -4.23 21.85
N GLY A 169 11.28 -3.02 21.62
CA GLY A 169 11.49 -2.25 20.39
C GLY A 169 10.63 -2.68 19.21
N ALA A 170 9.82 -3.75 19.33
CA ALA A 170 8.86 -4.09 18.30
C ALA A 170 7.74 -3.03 18.25
N PRO A 171 7.19 -2.74 17.06
CA PRO A 171 6.07 -1.80 16.93
C PRO A 171 4.81 -2.33 17.62
N ILE A 172 4.03 -1.44 18.20
CA ILE A 172 2.77 -1.76 18.87
C ILE A 172 1.59 -1.49 17.94
N SER A 173 0.72 -2.49 17.77
CA SER A 173 -0.61 -2.34 17.17
C SER A 173 -1.66 -2.16 18.27
N TRP A 174 -2.38 -1.05 18.24
CA TRP A 174 -3.48 -0.72 19.15
C TRP A 174 -4.82 -1.01 18.49
N SER A 175 -5.64 -1.84 19.13
CA SER A 175 -7.04 -2.03 18.72
C SER A 175 -7.89 -0.83 19.15
N PRO A 176 -9.09 -0.63 18.54
CA PRO A 176 -10.00 0.43 18.98
C PRO A 176 -10.32 0.39 20.48
N THR A 177 -10.45 -0.81 21.05
CA THR A 177 -10.68 -1.01 22.50
C THR A 177 -9.47 -0.59 23.34
N ASP A 178 -8.25 -0.85 22.88
CA ASP A 178 -7.03 -0.42 23.58
C ASP A 178 -6.91 1.11 23.58
N ILE A 179 -7.30 1.75 22.46
CA ILE A 179 -7.27 3.21 22.30
C ILE A 179 -8.28 3.90 23.23
N GLU A 180 -9.51 3.36 23.31
CA GLU A 180 -10.52 3.83 24.27
C GLU A 180 -10.02 3.68 25.71
N ALA A 181 -9.47 2.52 26.07
CA ALA A 181 -8.93 2.25 27.40
C ALA A 181 -7.70 3.11 27.73
N GLY A 182 -6.90 3.48 26.72
CA GLY A 182 -5.62 4.17 26.89
C GLY A 182 -4.49 3.26 27.37
N TYR A 183 -4.70 1.93 27.33
CA TYR A 183 -3.69 0.94 27.68
C TYR A 183 -3.96 -0.41 26.99
N ILE A 184 -2.92 -1.22 26.88
CA ILE A 184 -2.98 -2.62 26.45
C ILE A 184 -2.75 -3.52 27.67
N GLU A 185 -3.57 -4.55 27.82
CA GLU A 185 -3.34 -5.64 28.76
C GLU A 185 -2.38 -6.66 28.13
N ALA A 186 -1.33 -7.01 28.87
CA ALA A 186 -0.32 -7.98 28.46
C ALA A 186 0.17 -8.78 29.67
N GLU A 187 1.07 -9.73 29.42
CA GLU A 187 1.77 -10.50 30.44
C GLU A 187 3.28 -10.30 30.31
N GLU A 188 3.98 -10.22 31.43
CA GLU A 188 5.43 -10.40 31.46
C GLU A 188 5.77 -11.85 31.05
N ILE A 189 7.02 -12.11 30.66
CA ILE A 189 7.48 -13.47 30.30
C ILE A 189 7.25 -14.49 31.44
N ASP A 190 7.20 -14.03 32.69
CA ASP A 190 6.94 -14.86 33.87
C ASP A 190 5.44 -15.07 34.18
N GLY A 191 4.53 -14.58 33.32
CA GLY A 191 3.08 -14.71 33.46
C GLY A 191 2.44 -13.68 34.40
N ARG A 192 3.19 -12.71 34.92
CA ARG A 192 2.60 -11.61 35.70
C ARG A 192 1.85 -10.64 34.77
N PRO A 193 0.65 -10.17 35.14
CA PRO A 193 -0.05 -9.14 34.38
C PRO A 193 0.77 -7.85 34.25
N ALA A 194 0.72 -7.24 33.08
CA ALA A 194 1.35 -5.98 32.73
C ALA A 194 0.34 -5.07 32.00
N LEU A 195 0.43 -3.77 32.27
CA LEU A 195 -0.30 -2.75 31.51
C LEU A 195 0.69 -1.87 30.75
N LEU A 196 0.46 -1.71 29.46
CA LEU A 196 1.21 -0.82 28.58
C LEU A 196 0.35 0.41 28.31
N HIS A 197 0.70 1.54 28.94
CA HIS A 197 -0.06 2.77 28.79
C HIS A 197 0.35 3.56 27.54
N TRP A 198 -0.64 4.15 26.86
CA TRP A 198 -0.45 5.02 25.71
C TRP A 198 0.56 6.15 25.99
N ASP A 199 0.39 6.81 27.14
CA ASP A 199 1.21 7.95 27.57
C ASP A 199 2.68 7.58 27.86
N VAL A 200 2.96 6.29 28.04
CA VAL A 200 4.32 5.80 28.25
C VAL A 200 5.00 5.53 26.91
N VAL A 201 4.31 4.85 25.99
CA VAL A 201 4.90 4.44 24.71
C VAL A 201 5.06 5.60 23.74
N ARG A 202 4.28 6.69 23.91
CA ARG A 202 4.36 7.87 23.04
C ARG A 202 5.74 8.52 22.96
N ASN A 203 6.60 8.28 23.97
CA ASN A 203 7.96 8.81 24.03
C ASN A 203 8.92 8.18 23.01
N ASP A 204 8.56 7.02 22.46
CA ASP A 204 9.25 6.35 21.37
C ASP A 204 8.21 5.98 20.31
N PRO A 205 7.71 6.97 19.55
CA PRO A 205 6.53 6.81 18.70
C PRO A 205 6.77 5.81 17.56
N GLY A 206 8.01 5.65 17.13
CA GLY A 206 8.40 4.72 16.07
C GLY A 206 7.55 4.90 14.81
N TRP A 207 7.34 3.78 14.11
CA TRP A 207 6.54 3.76 12.89
C TRP A 207 5.05 4.00 13.18
N CYS A 208 4.46 4.99 12.50
CA CYS A 208 3.10 5.45 12.72
C CYS A 208 2.19 5.13 11.52
N LYS A 209 1.07 4.45 11.78
CA LYS A 209 0.07 4.13 10.74
C LYS A 209 -1.33 4.00 11.34
N LEU A 210 -2.36 4.45 10.63
CA LEU A 210 -3.74 4.17 10.98
C LEU A 210 -4.43 3.40 9.85
N ASP A 211 -5.24 2.43 10.22
CA ASP A 211 -5.93 1.53 9.30
C ASP A 211 -7.45 1.55 9.55
N TRP A 212 -8.22 1.74 8.49
CA TRP A 212 -9.68 1.68 8.49
C TRP A 212 -10.17 0.68 7.44
N ILE A 213 -11.36 0.17 7.66
CA ILE A 213 -12.19 -0.39 6.60
C ILE A 213 -13.25 0.66 6.23
N VAL A 214 -13.44 0.90 4.94
CA VAL A 214 -14.42 1.84 4.40
C VAL A 214 -15.35 1.15 3.40
N THR A 215 -16.56 1.68 3.28
CA THR A 215 -17.56 1.26 2.29
C THR A 215 -17.41 2.15 1.07
N ASP A 216 -16.90 1.58 -0.01
CA ASP A 216 -16.79 2.25 -1.30
C ASP A 216 -18.09 2.10 -2.08
N ALA A 217 -19.02 3.02 -1.83
CA ALA A 217 -20.35 2.98 -2.43
C ALA A 217 -20.32 3.09 -3.96
N GLU A 218 -19.36 3.83 -4.53
CA GLU A 218 -19.20 3.99 -5.98
C GLU A 218 -18.83 2.65 -6.65
N ARG A 219 -18.00 1.83 -5.98
CA ARG A 219 -17.62 0.49 -6.46
C ARG A 219 -18.45 -0.64 -5.87
N GLY A 220 -19.32 -0.34 -4.91
CA GLY A 220 -20.19 -1.33 -4.23
C GLY A 220 -19.42 -2.37 -3.41
N ARG A 221 -18.25 -2.02 -2.86
CA ARG A 221 -17.36 -2.97 -2.16
C ARG A 221 -16.82 -2.41 -0.85
N LEU A 222 -16.19 -3.26 -0.04
CA LEU A 222 -15.35 -2.81 1.06
C LEU A 222 -13.94 -2.52 0.53
N ALA A 223 -13.29 -1.50 1.09
CA ALA A 223 -11.91 -1.16 0.80
C ALA A 223 -11.21 -0.85 2.11
N ASN A 224 -9.96 -1.27 2.21
CA ASN A 224 -9.14 -0.85 3.32
C ASN A 224 -8.53 0.51 3.00
N ALA A 225 -8.59 1.42 3.95
CA ALA A 225 -7.96 2.73 3.87
C ALA A 225 -6.84 2.80 4.91
N SER A 226 -5.62 3.03 4.44
CA SER A 226 -4.43 3.12 5.27
C SER A 226 -3.88 4.54 5.20
N ASN A 227 -3.44 5.09 6.32
CA ASN A 227 -2.66 6.32 6.34
C ASN A 227 -1.32 6.08 7.05
N MET A 228 -0.24 6.04 6.28
CA MET A 228 1.13 5.93 6.79
C MET A 228 1.66 7.33 7.06
N LEU A 229 2.18 7.57 8.26
CA LEU A 229 2.65 8.90 8.66
C LEU A 229 4.17 8.97 8.66
N ASP A 230 4.71 9.95 7.93
CA ASP A 230 6.11 10.36 8.00
C ASP A 230 6.20 11.59 8.91
N VAL A 231 6.47 11.34 10.19
CA VAL A 231 6.37 12.35 11.25
C VAL A 231 7.73 12.96 11.55
N THR A 232 7.77 14.28 11.55
CA THR A 232 8.95 15.09 11.85
C THR A 232 8.68 16.05 12.99
N TRP A 233 9.73 16.35 13.75
CA TRP A 233 9.76 17.42 14.75
C TRP A 233 10.62 18.57 14.25
N GLU A 234 10.04 19.76 14.18
CA GLU A 234 10.74 21.03 13.96
C GLU A 234 11.05 21.69 15.30
N ALA A 235 12.34 21.77 15.62
CA ALA A 235 12.85 22.41 16.83
C ALA A 235 12.77 23.95 16.73
N PRO A 236 12.87 24.71 17.84
CA PRO A 236 12.87 26.18 17.79
C PRO A 236 14.01 26.79 16.95
N SER A 237 15.05 26.02 16.64
CA SER A 237 16.12 26.40 15.71
C SER A 237 15.70 26.37 14.24
N GLY A 238 14.56 25.75 13.92
CA GLY A 238 14.10 25.42 12.56
C GLY A 238 14.72 24.13 12.00
N GLU A 239 15.49 23.39 12.82
CA GLU A 239 16.03 22.07 12.43
C GLU A 239 14.93 21.00 12.51
N ILE A 240 14.92 20.06 11.57
CA ILE A 240 13.87 19.07 11.39
C ILE A 240 14.44 17.68 11.63
N TYR A 241 13.78 16.92 12.51
CA TYR A 241 14.18 15.59 12.92
C TYR A 241 13.04 14.59 12.69
N PRO A 242 13.24 13.50 11.91
CA PRO A 242 12.27 12.42 11.83
C PRO A 242 12.11 11.73 13.19
N LEU A 243 10.88 11.52 13.63
CA LEU A 243 10.59 10.94 14.95
C LEU A 243 10.80 9.42 14.99
N ASP A 244 10.78 8.74 13.85
CA ASP A 244 11.11 7.33 13.71
C ASP A 244 12.57 7.09 13.27
N GLY A 245 13.34 8.17 13.07
CA GLY A 245 14.73 8.15 12.64
C GLY A 245 14.94 8.07 11.12
N HIS A 246 13.90 8.12 10.29
CA HIS A 246 14.02 8.12 8.83
C HIS A 246 13.05 9.11 8.18
N LEU A 247 13.50 9.86 7.16
CA LEU A 247 12.62 10.68 6.34
C LEU A 247 12.34 9.95 5.03
N ASP A 248 11.09 9.60 4.79
CA ASP A 248 10.71 8.77 3.64
C ASP A 248 10.82 9.55 2.32
N PRO A 249 11.34 8.89 1.26
CA PRO A 249 11.47 9.50 -0.06
C PRO A 249 10.13 9.59 -0.79
N TYR A 250 9.90 10.70 -1.48
CA TYR A 250 8.62 11.05 -2.11
C TYR A 250 8.36 10.46 -3.49
N PHE A 251 9.18 9.51 -3.96
CA PHE A 251 9.19 9.09 -5.36
C PHE A 251 7.89 8.40 -5.82
N GLN A 252 7.02 7.96 -4.91
CA GLN A 252 5.74 7.30 -5.20
C GLN A 252 4.50 8.06 -4.68
N GLU A 253 4.66 9.32 -4.32
CA GLU A 253 3.59 10.12 -3.70
C GLU A 253 2.90 11.04 -4.72
N VAL A 254 1.57 11.12 -4.64
CA VAL A 254 0.74 12.13 -5.33
C VAL A 254 0.00 12.95 -4.28
N TYR A 255 0.47 14.17 -4.05
CA TYR A 255 -0.13 15.08 -3.08
C TYR A 255 -1.47 15.59 -3.57
N LEU A 256 -2.46 15.56 -2.68
CA LEU A 256 -3.85 15.83 -3.03
C LEU A 256 -4.18 17.32 -3.11
N GLU A 257 -3.42 18.17 -2.41
CA GLU A 257 -3.69 19.60 -2.34
C GLU A 257 -2.42 20.42 -2.62
N ALA A 258 -2.49 21.34 -3.60
CA ALA A 258 -1.37 22.21 -3.96
C ALA A 258 -0.93 23.13 -2.81
N ASP A 259 -1.81 23.41 -1.85
CA ASP A 259 -1.48 24.19 -0.65
C ASP A 259 -0.46 23.47 0.25
N ALA A 260 -0.22 22.17 0.05
CA ALA A 260 0.80 21.40 0.74
C ALA A 260 2.24 21.60 0.20
N ILE A 261 2.41 22.27 -0.95
CA ILE A 261 3.72 22.50 -1.58
C ILE A 261 4.75 23.12 -0.63
N PRO A 262 4.41 24.12 0.22
CA PRO A 262 5.37 24.70 1.16
C PRO A 262 5.90 23.69 2.17
N LEU A 263 5.03 22.88 2.78
CA LEU A 263 5.43 21.83 3.73
C LEU A 263 6.25 20.75 3.02
N PHE A 264 5.77 20.25 1.88
CA PHE A 264 6.49 19.31 1.05
C PHE A 264 7.90 19.81 0.73
N SER A 265 8.02 21.04 0.23
CA SER A 265 9.30 21.64 -0.16
C SER A 265 10.22 21.87 1.04
N LYS A 266 9.67 22.10 2.23
CA LYS A 266 10.42 22.20 3.48
C LYS A 266 11.03 20.84 3.84
N LEU A 267 10.25 19.78 3.81
CA LEU A 267 10.69 18.43 4.18
C LEU A 267 11.59 17.79 3.12
N ALA A 268 11.25 17.91 1.84
CA ALA A 268 12.01 17.34 0.73
C ALA A 268 13.48 17.80 0.67
N LYS A 269 13.80 18.99 1.21
CA LYS A 269 15.18 19.50 1.32
C LYS A 269 16.04 18.73 2.33
N ASN A 270 15.41 18.02 3.26
CA ASN A 270 16.07 17.20 4.27
C ASN A 270 16.22 15.73 3.82
N VAL A 271 15.67 15.37 2.66
CA VAL A 271 15.85 14.04 2.05
C VAL A 271 17.29 13.91 1.55
N SER A 272 17.95 12.80 1.88
CA SER A 272 19.34 12.53 1.51
C SER A 272 19.56 12.54 0.00
N THR A 273 20.76 12.93 -0.46
CA THR A 273 21.16 12.82 -1.87
C THR A 273 21.17 11.38 -2.37
N ASP A 274 21.39 10.41 -1.47
CA ASP A 274 21.40 8.97 -1.79
C ASP A 274 20.02 8.32 -1.57
N ALA A 275 18.97 9.13 -1.36
CA ALA A 275 17.65 8.62 -1.02
C ALA A 275 17.07 7.70 -2.10
N LEU A 276 17.29 8.00 -3.39
CA LEU A 276 16.83 7.14 -4.48
C LEU A 276 17.51 5.77 -4.45
N ASP A 277 18.83 5.73 -4.27
CA ASP A 277 19.59 4.47 -4.23
C ASP A 277 19.25 3.64 -3.00
N ASN A 278 19.07 4.29 -1.84
CA ASN A 278 18.60 3.62 -0.62
C ASN A 278 17.19 3.06 -0.82
N TYR A 279 16.30 3.83 -1.43
CA TYR A 279 14.93 3.44 -1.71
C TYR A 279 14.85 2.24 -2.65
N VAL A 280 15.62 2.27 -3.74
CA VAL A 280 15.74 1.12 -4.66
C VAL A 280 16.22 -0.11 -3.89
N ARG A 281 17.29 0.00 -3.09
CA ARG A 281 17.78 -1.13 -2.27
C ARG A 281 16.73 -1.68 -1.30
N GLN A 282 15.89 -0.83 -0.69
CA GLN A 282 14.79 -1.29 0.15
C GLN A 282 13.74 -2.07 -0.66
N LEU A 283 13.33 -1.55 -1.83
CA LEU A 283 12.40 -2.25 -2.73
C LEU A 283 12.95 -3.60 -3.20
N GLU A 284 14.26 -3.67 -3.46
CA GLU A 284 14.95 -4.92 -3.82
C GLU A 284 14.91 -5.94 -2.67
N GLY A 285 15.07 -5.49 -1.42
CA GLY A 285 14.90 -6.33 -0.25
C GLY A 285 13.47 -6.86 -0.10
N GLU A 286 12.47 -6.03 -0.38
CA GLU A 286 11.06 -6.46 -0.43
C GLU A 286 10.80 -7.47 -1.56
N VAL A 287 11.43 -7.34 -2.73
CA VAL A 287 11.36 -8.38 -3.78
C VAL A 287 11.90 -9.71 -3.24
N THR A 288 13.11 -9.72 -2.67
CA THR A 288 13.70 -10.94 -2.11
C THR A 288 12.82 -11.57 -1.03
N LYS A 289 12.20 -10.74 -0.17
CA LYS A 289 11.24 -11.19 0.84
C LYS A 289 10.05 -11.93 0.22
N TYR A 290 9.42 -11.37 -0.81
CA TYR A 290 8.27 -12.00 -1.49
C TYR A 290 8.64 -13.21 -2.35
N LEU A 291 9.94 -13.53 -2.50
CA LEU A 291 10.39 -14.73 -3.20
C LEU A 291 10.80 -15.86 -2.25
N LYS A 292 10.70 -15.65 -0.93
CA LYS A 292 10.95 -16.71 0.06
C LYS A 292 9.80 -17.73 0.05
N PRO A 293 10.08 -19.04 0.28
CA PRO A 293 9.05 -20.08 0.24
C PRO A 293 7.84 -19.84 1.16
N ASP A 294 8.06 -19.24 2.33
CA ASP A 294 7.01 -18.95 3.33
C ASP A 294 6.22 -17.67 3.04
N GLN A 295 6.67 -16.84 2.09
CA GLN A 295 6.08 -15.53 1.76
C GLN A 295 5.88 -15.34 0.25
N LEU A 296 5.90 -16.43 -0.52
CA LEU A 296 5.96 -16.41 -1.96
C LEU A 296 4.76 -15.65 -2.56
N ASN A 297 5.06 -14.56 -3.26
CA ASN A 297 4.06 -13.69 -3.87
C ASN A 297 4.64 -12.94 -5.08
N TYR A 298 4.57 -13.55 -6.26
CA TYR A 298 5.08 -12.97 -7.50
C TYR A 298 4.34 -11.69 -7.91
N GLY A 299 3.05 -11.55 -7.58
CA GLY A 299 2.31 -10.31 -7.83
C GLY A 299 2.86 -9.13 -7.01
N LYS A 300 3.18 -9.32 -5.73
CA LYS A 300 3.83 -8.30 -4.90
C LYS A 300 5.26 -8.02 -5.38
N ALA A 301 6.02 -9.06 -5.75
CA ALA A 301 7.35 -8.90 -6.34
C ALA A 301 7.30 -8.06 -7.62
N ALA A 302 6.36 -8.34 -8.53
CA ALA A 302 6.15 -7.59 -9.78
C ALA A 302 5.91 -6.10 -9.51
N LYS A 303 5.05 -5.74 -8.54
CA LYS A 303 4.82 -4.32 -8.18
C LYS A 303 6.08 -3.61 -7.68
N ARG A 304 6.93 -4.31 -6.93
CA ARG A 304 8.21 -3.74 -6.46
C ARG A 304 9.20 -3.62 -7.61
N MET A 305 9.29 -4.64 -8.48
CA MET A 305 10.10 -4.61 -9.70
C MET A 305 9.68 -3.49 -10.65
N TYR A 306 8.39 -3.25 -10.85
CA TYR A 306 7.89 -2.13 -11.66
C TYR A 306 8.49 -0.80 -11.18
N ASN A 307 8.41 -0.55 -9.87
CA ASN A 307 8.98 0.63 -9.25
C ASN A 307 10.51 0.71 -9.38
N ILE A 308 11.21 -0.40 -9.16
CA ILE A 308 12.66 -0.45 -9.34
C ILE A 308 13.03 -0.14 -10.79
N PHE A 309 12.39 -0.78 -11.75
CA PHE A 309 12.74 -0.67 -13.16
C PHE A 309 12.46 0.72 -13.72
N ARG A 310 11.32 1.33 -13.37
CA ARG A 310 11.00 2.69 -13.80
C ARG A 310 11.91 3.75 -13.15
N LEU A 311 12.42 3.50 -11.94
CA LEU A 311 13.33 4.42 -11.23
C LEU A 311 14.80 4.23 -11.63
N THR A 312 15.18 3.07 -12.19
CA THR A 312 16.57 2.73 -12.53
C THR A 312 16.85 2.75 -14.04
N GLY A 313 15.89 3.21 -14.86
CA GLY A 313 16.06 3.31 -16.31
C GLY A 313 15.84 2.01 -17.09
N ARG A 314 15.35 0.94 -16.44
CA ARG A 314 14.96 -0.32 -17.09
C ARG A 314 13.55 -0.22 -17.66
N TYR A 315 13.32 0.79 -18.50
CA TYR A 315 11.97 1.17 -18.96
C TYR A 315 11.28 0.07 -19.76
N SER A 316 12.04 -0.75 -20.47
CA SER A 316 11.56 -1.94 -21.18
C SER A 316 10.84 -2.92 -20.27
N GLU A 317 11.49 -3.33 -19.19
CA GLU A 317 10.92 -4.26 -18.22
C GLU A 317 9.81 -3.59 -17.40
N ALA A 318 9.92 -2.28 -17.13
CA ALA A 318 8.85 -1.53 -16.49
C ALA A 318 7.59 -1.50 -17.35
N ALA A 319 7.71 -1.26 -18.66
CA ALA A 319 6.59 -1.30 -19.59
C ALA A 319 5.94 -2.68 -19.63
N TYR A 320 6.71 -3.76 -19.76
CA TYR A 320 6.15 -5.11 -19.70
C TYR A 320 5.37 -5.38 -18.42
N ILE A 321 5.93 -5.05 -17.24
CA ILE A 321 5.23 -5.23 -15.97
C ILE A 321 4.01 -4.33 -15.88
N ARG A 322 4.06 -3.10 -16.42
CA ARG A 322 2.90 -2.20 -16.47
C ARG A 322 1.75 -2.86 -17.23
N GLU A 323 2.00 -3.40 -18.43
CA GLU A 323 0.97 -4.07 -19.23
C GLU A 323 0.45 -5.35 -18.55
N LEU A 324 1.32 -6.07 -17.82
CA LEU A 324 0.88 -7.20 -17.00
C LEU A 324 -0.20 -6.81 -15.97
N PHE A 325 -0.27 -5.55 -15.56
CA PHE A 325 -1.30 -5.01 -14.67
C PHE A 325 -2.39 -4.19 -15.39
N ASP A 326 -2.53 -4.24 -16.72
CA ASP A 326 -3.65 -3.57 -17.39
C ASP A 326 -4.89 -4.46 -17.42
N GLU A 327 -4.91 -5.60 -18.12
CA GLU A 327 -5.94 -6.66 -17.99
C GLU A 327 -5.39 -7.99 -18.60
N PRO A 328 -5.50 -9.17 -17.93
CA PRO A 328 -6.42 -9.56 -16.85
C PRO A 328 -5.84 -9.66 -15.41
N ALA A 329 -4.53 -9.53 -15.22
CA ALA A 329 -3.89 -9.84 -13.93
C ALA A 329 -4.27 -8.89 -12.78
N THR A 330 -4.73 -7.69 -13.11
CA THR A 330 -5.20 -6.65 -12.19
C THR A 330 -6.36 -7.12 -11.34
N ILE A 331 -7.27 -7.90 -11.94
CA ILE A 331 -8.42 -8.49 -11.28
C ILE A 331 -7.96 -9.59 -10.32
N LEU A 332 -6.96 -10.38 -10.70
CA LEU A 332 -6.36 -11.38 -9.82
C LEU A 332 -5.68 -10.76 -8.61
N TYR A 333 -5.21 -9.52 -8.72
CA TYR A 333 -4.73 -8.81 -7.54
C TYR A 333 -5.86 -8.43 -6.56
N GLN A 334 -7.09 -8.20 -7.04
CA GLN A 334 -8.23 -7.93 -6.16
C GLN A 334 -8.58 -9.12 -5.27
N VAL A 335 -8.21 -10.35 -5.67
CA VAL A 335 -8.29 -11.53 -4.79
C VAL A 335 -7.58 -11.26 -3.47
N TRP A 336 -6.38 -10.68 -3.51
CA TRP A 336 -5.61 -10.38 -2.29
C TRP A 336 -6.29 -9.33 -1.42
N SER A 337 -6.96 -8.36 -2.02
CA SER A 337 -7.76 -7.35 -1.30
C SER A 337 -8.99 -7.99 -0.65
N LEU A 338 -9.70 -8.88 -1.35
CA LEU A 338 -10.80 -9.65 -0.79
C LEU A 338 -10.32 -10.52 0.39
N ILE A 339 -9.19 -11.21 0.21
CA ILE A 339 -8.57 -12.04 1.25
C ILE A 339 -8.20 -11.21 2.49
N ARG A 340 -7.59 -10.05 2.29
CA ARG A 340 -7.25 -9.18 3.42
C ARG A 340 -8.50 -8.68 4.15
N THR A 341 -9.52 -8.29 3.39
CA THR A 341 -10.83 -7.92 3.95
C THR A 341 -11.42 -9.07 4.76
N LEU A 342 -11.28 -10.32 4.31
CA LEU A 342 -11.70 -11.50 5.06
C LEU A 342 -10.94 -11.67 6.36
N ASP A 343 -9.62 -11.50 6.35
CA ASP A 343 -8.77 -11.59 7.54
C ASP A 343 -9.23 -10.54 8.59
N ASP A 344 -9.48 -9.31 8.14
CA ASP A 344 -9.93 -8.20 8.99
C ASP A 344 -11.37 -8.44 9.52
N VAL A 345 -12.28 -8.99 8.69
CA VAL A 345 -13.65 -9.35 9.09
C VAL A 345 -13.69 -10.53 10.06
N SER A 346 -12.72 -11.43 10.00
CA SER A 346 -12.69 -12.65 10.82
C SER A 346 -12.09 -12.43 12.21
N SER A 347 -11.51 -11.25 12.45
CA SER A 347 -10.98 -10.83 13.75
C SER A 347 -12.08 -10.70 14.83
N VAL A 348 -11.73 -11.03 16.08
CA VAL A 348 -12.70 -11.06 17.21
C VAL A 348 -13.33 -9.69 17.41
N GLY A 349 -14.68 -9.60 17.42
CA GLY A 349 -15.42 -8.34 17.61
C GLY A 349 -15.69 -7.54 16.33
N SER A 350 -15.29 -8.07 15.18
CA SER A 350 -15.76 -7.62 13.87
C SER A 350 -17.28 -7.85 13.72
N ARG A 351 -18.00 -6.81 13.28
CA ARG A 351 -19.42 -6.86 12.88
C ARG A 351 -19.56 -6.33 11.46
N LEU A 352 -18.58 -6.62 10.61
CA LEU A 352 -18.65 -6.21 9.21
C LEU A 352 -19.73 -7.02 8.47
N PRO A 353 -20.46 -6.40 7.53
CA PRO A 353 -21.56 -7.05 6.82
C PRO A 353 -21.01 -8.16 5.90
N MET A 354 -21.15 -9.42 6.31
CA MET A 354 -20.72 -10.59 5.51
C MET A 354 -21.42 -10.63 4.13
N ASP A 355 -22.61 -10.04 4.01
CA ASP A 355 -23.29 -9.84 2.73
C ASP A 355 -22.50 -8.95 1.76
N LYS A 356 -21.73 -7.98 2.26
CA LYS A 356 -20.84 -7.14 1.43
C LYS A 356 -19.61 -7.90 0.96
N VAL A 357 -19.05 -8.74 1.81
CA VAL A 357 -17.93 -9.62 1.44
C VAL A 357 -18.37 -10.61 0.36
N GLN A 358 -19.56 -11.21 0.50
CA GLN A 358 -20.14 -12.08 -0.52
C GLN A 358 -20.44 -11.33 -1.83
N GLN A 359 -20.98 -10.11 -1.77
CA GLN A 359 -21.19 -9.26 -2.96
C GLN A 359 -19.86 -8.94 -3.66
N GLN A 360 -18.78 -8.70 -2.91
CA GLN A 360 -17.46 -8.45 -3.46
C GLN A 360 -16.86 -9.70 -4.13
N ALA A 361 -17.07 -10.88 -3.55
CA ALA A 361 -16.70 -12.15 -4.19
C ALA A 361 -17.46 -12.35 -5.52
N ASP A 362 -18.76 -12.02 -5.55
CA ASP A 362 -19.57 -12.08 -6.78
C ASP A 362 -19.07 -11.14 -7.88
N GLN A 363 -18.75 -9.90 -7.51
CA GLN A 363 -18.18 -8.94 -8.45
C GLN A 363 -16.83 -9.41 -8.99
N LEU A 364 -15.97 -9.97 -8.12
CA LEU A 364 -14.67 -10.50 -8.51
C LEU A 364 -14.81 -11.66 -9.52
N ILE A 365 -15.75 -12.58 -9.29
CA ILE A 365 -16.05 -13.67 -10.24
C ILE A 365 -16.48 -13.09 -11.59
N LEU A 366 -17.39 -12.12 -11.60
CA LEU A 366 -17.86 -11.49 -12.84
C LEU A 366 -16.75 -10.74 -13.58
N SER A 367 -15.84 -10.09 -12.84
CA SER A 367 -14.67 -9.44 -13.43
C SER A 367 -13.73 -10.46 -14.05
N VAL A 368 -13.44 -11.58 -13.36
CA VAL A 368 -12.61 -12.65 -13.92
C VAL A 368 -13.20 -13.20 -15.21
N VAL A 369 -14.50 -13.49 -15.25
CA VAL A 369 -15.19 -14.00 -16.46
C VAL A 369 -15.15 -13.01 -17.64
N ARG A 370 -15.07 -11.71 -17.35
CA ARG A 370 -15.06 -10.67 -18.41
C ARG A 370 -13.68 -10.42 -18.99
N SER A 371 -12.63 -10.71 -18.24
CA SER A 371 -11.27 -10.29 -18.58
C SER A 371 -10.29 -11.45 -18.75
N ILE A 372 -10.55 -12.63 -18.19
CA ILE A 372 -9.75 -13.84 -18.40
C ILE A 372 -10.50 -14.77 -19.34
N GLU A 373 -9.78 -15.39 -20.27
CA GLU A 373 -10.31 -16.41 -21.17
C GLU A 373 -9.58 -17.75 -21.00
N GLY A 374 -10.24 -18.84 -21.37
CA GLY A 374 -9.59 -20.16 -21.47
C GLY A 374 -9.50 -20.94 -20.14
N GLU A 375 -8.49 -21.79 -19.99
CA GLU A 375 -8.37 -22.71 -18.84
C GLU A 375 -8.09 -21.99 -17.52
N ASP A 376 -7.40 -20.84 -17.58
CA ASP A 376 -7.11 -19.99 -16.43
C ASP A 376 -8.40 -19.42 -15.84
N GLU A 377 -9.29 -18.87 -16.69
CA GLU A 377 -10.60 -18.36 -16.29
C GLU A 377 -11.39 -19.43 -15.55
N VAL A 378 -11.55 -20.60 -16.16
CA VAL A 378 -12.30 -21.73 -15.60
C VAL A 378 -11.74 -22.14 -14.25
N THR A 379 -10.42 -22.14 -14.11
CA THR A 379 -9.74 -22.52 -12.87
C THR A 379 -9.96 -21.49 -11.77
N ILE A 380 -9.72 -20.21 -12.07
CA ILE A 380 -9.86 -19.11 -11.10
C ILE A 380 -11.31 -18.97 -10.65
N VAL A 381 -12.28 -18.97 -11.58
CA VAL A 381 -13.71 -18.87 -11.27
C VAL A 381 -14.16 -20.01 -10.37
N ARG A 382 -13.74 -21.25 -10.64
CA ARG A 382 -14.06 -22.42 -9.82
C ARG A 382 -13.55 -22.29 -8.39
N HIS A 383 -12.31 -21.81 -8.21
CA HIS A 383 -11.76 -21.60 -6.86
C HIS A 383 -12.45 -20.43 -6.15
N LEU A 384 -12.78 -19.35 -6.85
CA LEU A 384 -13.53 -18.22 -6.27
C LEU A 384 -14.96 -18.61 -5.87
N LEU A 385 -15.66 -19.43 -6.68
CA LEU A 385 -16.97 -19.98 -6.33
C LEU A 385 -16.88 -20.87 -5.09
N THR A 386 -15.84 -21.70 -4.99
CA THR A 386 -15.60 -22.55 -3.81
C THR A 386 -15.36 -21.71 -2.55
N LEU A 387 -14.55 -20.64 -2.66
CA LEU A 387 -14.33 -19.70 -1.57
C LEU A 387 -15.64 -19.01 -1.18
N LYS A 388 -16.41 -18.52 -2.14
CA LYS A 388 -17.71 -17.88 -1.89
C LYS A 388 -18.66 -18.83 -1.15
N ASP A 389 -18.78 -20.08 -1.58
CA ASP A 389 -19.66 -21.04 -0.92
C ASP A 389 -19.17 -21.36 0.49
N ALA A 390 -17.86 -21.46 0.73
CA ALA A 390 -17.32 -21.62 2.07
C ALA A 390 -17.67 -20.42 2.98
N LEU A 391 -17.68 -19.20 2.45
CA LEU A 391 -18.04 -17.97 3.18
C LEU A 391 -19.53 -17.85 3.51
N ARG A 392 -20.41 -18.68 2.94
CA ARG A 392 -21.85 -18.67 3.25
C ARG A 392 -22.17 -19.34 4.58
N ASP A 393 -21.34 -20.30 4.97
CA ASP A 393 -21.52 -21.10 6.18
C ASP A 393 -20.72 -20.54 7.37
N GLU A 394 -20.03 -19.40 7.18
CA GLU A 394 -19.28 -18.71 8.24
C GLU A 394 -20.20 -17.90 9.17
N GLU A 395 -20.21 -18.28 10.45
CA GLU A 395 -20.74 -17.43 11.52
C GLU A 395 -19.63 -16.48 11.97
N GLY A 396 -19.74 -15.19 11.59
CA GLY A 396 -18.71 -14.19 11.85
C GLY A 396 -18.26 -14.13 13.32
N GLY A 397 -16.94 -13.95 13.53
CA GLY A 397 -16.33 -13.79 14.85
C GLY A 397 -15.57 -15.01 15.40
N HIS A 398 -15.47 -16.12 14.64
CA HIS A 398 -14.76 -17.35 15.04
C HIS A 398 -13.58 -17.72 14.14
N GLY A 399 -13.06 -16.77 13.35
CA GLY A 399 -12.06 -17.06 12.31
C GLY A 399 -12.70 -17.70 11.07
N LEU A 400 -11.90 -17.89 10.01
CA LEU A 400 -12.31 -18.66 8.83
C LEU A 400 -12.32 -20.16 9.15
N SER A 401 -13.32 -20.88 8.64
CA SER A 401 -13.36 -22.34 8.64
C SER A 401 -12.19 -22.93 7.86
N ALA A 402 -11.83 -24.18 8.20
CA ALA A 402 -10.79 -24.91 7.48
C ALA A 402 -11.08 -25.04 5.97
N THR A 403 -12.36 -25.09 5.59
CA THR A 403 -12.79 -25.11 4.19
C THR A 403 -12.53 -23.77 3.52
N ALA A 404 -12.86 -22.65 4.17
CA ALA A 404 -12.59 -21.32 3.65
C ALA A 404 -11.08 -21.05 3.53
N GLU A 405 -10.28 -21.47 4.51
CA GLU A 405 -8.81 -21.35 4.45
C GLU A 405 -8.19 -22.19 3.31
N THR A 406 -8.70 -23.40 3.09
CA THR A 406 -8.24 -24.24 1.97
C THR A 406 -8.58 -23.60 0.63
N ALA A 407 -9.83 -23.13 0.45
CA ALA A 407 -10.25 -22.46 -0.77
C ALA A 407 -9.42 -21.19 -1.02
N ARG A 408 -9.16 -20.40 0.03
CA ARG A 408 -8.29 -19.22 0.00
C ARG A 408 -6.87 -19.56 -0.48
N ALA A 409 -6.25 -20.59 0.10
CA ALA A 409 -4.90 -21.02 -0.29
C ALA A 409 -4.81 -21.44 -1.75
N GLU A 410 -5.83 -22.12 -2.28
CA GLU A 410 -5.86 -22.51 -3.70
C GLU A 410 -6.01 -21.31 -4.64
N VAL A 411 -6.87 -20.33 -4.32
CA VAL A 411 -6.96 -19.11 -5.13
C VAL A 411 -5.62 -18.37 -5.14
N ILE A 412 -4.99 -18.22 -3.97
CA ILE A 412 -3.65 -17.61 -3.83
C ILE A 412 -2.64 -18.30 -4.75
N ARG A 413 -2.60 -19.63 -4.72
CA ARG A 413 -1.66 -20.43 -5.52
C ARG A 413 -1.86 -20.18 -7.02
N VAL A 414 -3.09 -20.26 -7.52
CA VAL A 414 -3.40 -20.05 -8.94
C VAL A 414 -3.01 -18.65 -9.40
N VAL A 415 -3.32 -17.62 -8.60
CA VAL A 415 -2.90 -16.25 -8.91
C VAL A 415 -1.38 -16.13 -8.94
N ASN A 416 -0.69 -16.77 -7.99
CA ASN A 416 0.77 -16.72 -7.90
C ASN A 416 1.44 -17.42 -9.08
N ASP A 417 0.93 -18.58 -9.49
CA ASP A 417 1.39 -19.36 -10.66
C ASP A 417 1.25 -18.51 -11.94
N PHE A 418 0.11 -17.83 -12.12
CA PHE A 418 -0.11 -16.90 -13.24
C PHE A 418 0.98 -15.81 -13.32
N PHE A 419 1.26 -15.11 -12.21
CA PHE A 419 2.29 -14.06 -12.21
C PHE A 419 3.69 -14.64 -12.45
N GLN A 420 4.01 -15.80 -11.87
CA GLN A 420 5.30 -16.46 -12.09
C GLN A 420 5.53 -16.76 -13.57
N GLU A 421 4.56 -17.41 -14.20
CA GLU A 421 4.67 -17.83 -15.60
C GLU A 421 4.87 -16.62 -16.52
N ARG A 422 4.10 -15.54 -16.32
CA ARG A 422 4.24 -14.32 -17.13
C ARG A 422 5.57 -13.61 -16.92
N LEU A 423 6.01 -13.44 -15.67
CA LEU A 423 7.30 -12.80 -15.39
C LEU A 423 8.48 -13.59 -15.99
N ALA A 424 8.38 -14.92 -16.05
CA ALA A 424 9.41 -15.78 -16.63
C ALA A 424 9.50 -15.69 -18.17
N LEU A 425 8.49 -15.11 -18.85
CA LEU A 425 8.53 -14.96 -20.31
C LEU A 425 9.58 -13.94 -20.79
N ILE A 426 10.01 -13.03 -19.91
CA ILE A 426 11.03 -12.02 -20.22
C ILE A 426 12.37 -12.43 -19.59
N PRO A 427 13.39 -12.81 -20.39
CA PRO A 427 14.66 -13.35 -19.86
C PRO A 427 15.38 -12.43 -18.87
N THR A 428 15.29 -11.11 -19.03
CA THR A 428 15.94 -10.15 -18.11
C THR A 428 15.20 -10.00 -16.78
N ILE A 429 13.89 -10.28 -16.75
CA ILE A 429 13.08 -10.34 -15.52
C ILE A 429 13.33 -11.68 -14.83
N GLU A 430 13.33 -12.79 -15.57
CA GLU A 430 13.65 -14.12 -15.04
C GLU A 430 15.06 -14.16 -14.40
N ALA A 431 16.06 -13.58 -15.06
CA ALA A 431 17.40 -13.46 -14.52
C ALA A 431 17.45 -12.62 -13.24
N TYR A 432 16.68 -11.53 -13.18
CA TYR A 432 16.58 -10.69 -11.99
C TYR A 432 15.92 -11.44 -10.83
N LEU A 433 14.83 -12.17 -11.08
CA LEU A 433 14.18 -13.02 -10.08
C LEU A 433 15.14 -14.10 -9.56
N SER A 434 15.83 -14.79 -10.46
CA SER A 434 16.82 -15.82 -10.11
C SER A 434 17.93 -15.27 -9.22
N GLN A 435 18.42 -14.06 -9.50
CA GLN A 435 19.40 -13.38 -8.67
C GLN A 435 18.86 -13.05 -7.26
N ARG A 436 17.58 -12.72 -7.14
CA ARG A 436 16.95 -12.36 -5.85
C ARG A 436 16.56 -13.56 -5.00
N MET A 437 16.46 -14.74 -5.62
CA MET A 437 16.19 -16.02 -4.96
C MET A 437 17.46 -16.72 -4.46
N ALA A 438 18.61 -16.42 -5.08
CA ALA A 438 19.93 -16.89 -4.67
C ALA A 438 20.42 -16.16 -3.40
#